data_AF-Q8A7D5-F1
#
_entry.id   AF-Q8A7D5-F1
#
_cell.length_a   1.000
_cell.length_b   1.000
_cell.length_c   1.000
_cell.angle_alpha   90.00
_cell.angle_beta   90.00
_cell.angle_gamma   90.00
#
_symmetry.space_group_name_H-M   'P 1'
#
loop_
_entity.id
_entity.type
_entity.pdbx_description
1 polymer ?
#
loop_
_entity_poly.entity_id
_entity_poly.type
_entity_poly.pdbx_seq_one_letter_code
_entity_poly.pdbx_strand_id
1 'polypeptide(L)' 'MSWPFSCRLMRFSNGDKRTARMIESISLMNVGIIPVYPVKDSDILNYRKGLIAFYEMEDYSLYTDYFLDRQIERIKEIE' A
#
# COMPACT_ATOMS: atom_id res chain seq x y z
N MET A 1 -21.92 -4.77 10.69
CA MET A 1 -20.45 -4.99 10.69
C MET A 1 -19.78 -3.69 10.27
N SER A 2 -19.66 -2.73 11.18
CA SER A 2 -18.92 -1.49 10.92
C SER A 2 -17.45 -1.82 11.04
N TRP A 3 -16.70 -1.76 9.94
CA TRP A 3 -15.25 -1.61 10.01
C TRP A 3 -14.99 -0.09 9.97
N PRO A 4 -14.82 0.58 11.13
CA PRO A 4 -14.44 1.98 11.11
C PRO A 4 -12.95 2.06 10.73
N PHE A 5 -12.53 3.20 10.18
CA PHE A 5 -11.13 3.54 9.87
C PHE A 5 -10.59 3.01 8.53
N SER A 6 -11.08 3.61 7.45
CA SER A 6 -10.29 3.81 6.22
C SER A 6 -9.36 5.01 6.45
N CYS A 7 -8.04 4.86 6.27
CA CYS A 7 -7.07 5.98 6.31
C CYS A 7 -7.28 6.97 7.47
N ARG A 8 -7.04 6.56 8.73
CA ARG A 8 -7.12 7.32 10.01
C ARG A 8 -7.98 8.60 10.04
N LEU A 9 -7.60 9.65 9.28
CA LEU A 9 -8.43 10.80 8.93
C LEU A 9 -9.29 10.51 7.68
N MET A 10 -10.41 9.80 7.85
CA MET A 10 -11.37 9.59 6.77
C MET A 10 -11.96 10.97 6.37
N ARG A 11 -11.57 11.48 5.19
CA ARG A 11 -11.90 12.86 4.76
C ARG A 11 -12.99 12.91 3.70
N PHE A 12 -13.12 11.88 2.88
CA PHE A 12 -14.16 11.81 1.85
C PHE A 12 -15.22 10.77 2.19
N SER A 13 -16.44 10.98 1.69
CA SER A 13 -17.55 10.03 1.83
C SER A 13 -17.22 8.66 1.22
N ASN A 14 -16.46 8.65 0.12
CA ASN A 14 -15.94 7.46 -0.53
C ASN A 14 -14.62 7.76 -1.23
N GLY A 15 -13.79 6.74 -1.44
CA GLY A 15 -12.61 6.83 -2.29
C GLY A 15 -11.29 7.09 -1.58
N ASP A 16 -11.27 7.24 -0.24
CA ASP A 16 -10.04 7.48 0.52
C ASP A 16 -8.92 6.48 0.22
N LYS A 17 -9.24 5.19 0.08
CA LYS A 17 -8.25 4.15 -0.29
C LYS A 17 -7.66 4.32 -1.70
N ARG A 18 -8.39 4.96 -2.61
CA ARG A 18 -7.90 5.29 -3.96
C ARG A 18 -7.04 6.56 -3.90
N THR A 19 -7.49 7.57 -3.16
CA THR A 19 -6.75 8.82 -2.96
C THR A 19 -5.42 8.59 -2.23
N ALA A 20 -5.39 7.74 -1.20
CA ALA A 20 -4.17 7.41 -0.47
C ALA A 20 -3.11 6.78 -1.38
N ARG A 21 -3.51 5.80 -2.22
CA ARG A 21 -2.62 5.20 -3.22
C ARG A 21 -2.17 6.19 -4.27
N MET A 22 -3.04 7.12 -4.67
CA MET A 22 -2.65 8.19 -5.60
C MET A 22 -1.56 9.08 -5.00
N ILE A 23 -1.70 9.49 -3.73
CA ILE A 23 -0.72 10.32 -3.03
C ILE A 23 0.61 9.57 -2.86
N GLU A 24 0.56 8.29 -2.50
CA GLU A 24 1.72 7.41 -2.44
C GLU A 24 2.44 7.31 -3.78
N SER A 25 1.71 7.12 -4.89
CA SER A 25 2.32 7.10 -6.21
C SER A 25 2.97 8.44 -6.56
N ILE A 26 2.32 9.56 -6.25
CA ILE A 26 2.89 10.91 -6.51
C ILE A 26 4.17 11.13 -5.69
N SER A 27 4.20 10.75 -4.41
CA SER A 27 5.39 10.93 -3.57
C SER A 27 6.57 10.09 -4.05
N LEU A 28 6.32 8.85 -4.47
CA LEU A 28 7.33 7.97 -5.06
C LEU A 28 7.86 8.51 -6.38
N MET A 29 6.95 8.94 -7.28
CA MET A 29 7.32 9.52 -8.56
C MET A 29 8.14 10.80 -8.40
N ASN A 30 7.87 11.60 -7.36
CA ASN A 30 8.64 12.81 -7.07
C ASN A 30 10.12 12.51 -6.72
N VAL A 31 10.41 11.32 -6.20
CA VAL A 31 11.78 10.85 -5.90
C VAL A 31 12.35 10.01 -7.06
N GLY A 32 11.63 9.90 -8.19
CA GLY A 32 12.04 9.09 -9.35
C GLY A 32 11.83 7.59 -9.17
N ILE A 33 11.07 7.16 -8.15
CA ILE A 33 10.75 5.75 -7.92
C ILE A 33 9.47 5.40 -8.67
N ILE A 34 9.51 4.33 -9.47
CA ILE A 34 8.32 3.82 -10.16
C ILE A 34 7.37 3.18 -9.12
N PRO A 35 6.11 3.62 -9.03
CA PRO A 35 5.14 3.05 -8.10
C PRO A 35 4.77 1.61 -8.52
N VAL A 36 4.61 0.72 -7.53
CA VAL A 36 4.27 -0.69 -7.76
C VAL A 36 2.86 -0.97 -7.24
N TYR A 37 2.11 -1.74 -8.02
CA TYR A 37 0.75 -2.13 -7.69
C TYR A 37 0.67 -3.65 -7.46
N PRO A 38 -0.26 -4.13 -6.61
CA PRO A 38 -0.53 -5.56 -6.51
C PRO A 38 -1.07 -6.07 -7.85
N VAL A 39 -0.45 -7.12 -8.39
CA VAL A 39 -0.85 -7.73 -9.68
C VAL A 39 -1.46 -9.12 -9.45
N LYS A 40 -0.90 -9.89 -8.50
CA LYS A 40 -1.34 -11.25 -8.20
C LYS A 40 -2.31 -11.27 -7.01
N ASP A 41 -3.14 -12.29 -6.92
CA ASP A 41 -4.07 -12.47 -5.80
C ASP A 41 -3.32 -12.62 -4.45
N SER A 42 -2.12 -13.21 -4.46
CA SER A 42 -1.22 -13.28 -3.31
C SER A 42 -0.78 -11.89 -2.82
N ASP A 43 -0.55 -10.96 -3.74
CA ASP A 43 -0.13 -9.60 -3.43
C ASP A 43 -1.25 -8.84 -2.71
N ILE A 44 -2.50 -9.05 -3.16
CA ILE A 44 -3.68 -8.44 -2.53
C ILE A 44 -3.84 -8.92 -1.08
N LEU A 45 -3.56 -10.20 -0.81
CA LEU A 45 -3.61 -10.75 0.55
C LEU A 45 -2.52 -10.14 1.44
N ASN A 46 -1.28 -10.04 0.95
CA ASN A 46 -0.17 -9.47 1.70
C ASN A 46 -0.37 -7.98 1.97
N TYR A 47 -0.83 -7.23 0.96
CA TYR A 47 -1.23 -5.83 1.11
C TYR A 47 -2.31 -5.65 2.19
N ARG A 48 -3.33 -6.51 2.21
CA ARG A 48 -4.38 -6.45 3.25
C ARG A 48 -3.84 -6.80 4.63
N LYS A 49 -2.94 -7.78 4.76
CA LYS A 49 -2.31 -8.12 6.05
C LYS A 49 -1.50 -6.96 6.59
N GLY A 50 -0.67 -6.32 5.75
CA GLY A 50 0.09 -5.13 6.14
C GLY A 50 -0.82 -3.98 6.58
N LEU A 51 -1.93 -3.76 5.87
CA LEU A 51 -2.93 -2.77 6.29
C LEU A 51 -3.58 -3.11 7.64
N ILE A 52 -3.96 -4.37 7.88
CA ILE A 52 -4.56 -4.79 9.15
C ILE A 52 -3.59 -4.55 10.30
N ALA A 53 -2.32 -4.95 10.15
CA ALA A 53 -1.30 -4.73 11.16
C ALA A 53 -1.09 -3.23 11.46
N PHE A 54 -1.09 -2.39 10.42
CA PHE A 54 -1.05 -0.95 10.59
C PHE A 54 -2.28 -0.40 11.34
N TYR A 55 -3.48 -0.92 11.06
CA TYR A 55 -4.70 -0.47 11.73
C TYR A 55 -4.78 -0.92 13.19
N GLU A 56 -4.35 -2.13 13.51
CA GLU A 56 -4.48 -2.72 14.85
C GLU A 56 -3.33 -2.35 15.77
N MET A 57 -2.10 -2.27 15.25
CA MET A 57 -0.87 -2.13 16.05
C MET A 57 -0.03 -0.90 15.69
N GLU A 58 -0.46 -0.10 14.72
CA GLU A 58 0.33 1.01 14.15
C GLU A 58 1.69 0.58 13.58
N ASP A 59 1.83 -0.72 13.27
CA ASP A 59 3.05 -1.29 12.74
C ASP A 59 3.08 -1.18 11.22
N TYR A 60 4.10 -0.50 10.70
CA TYR A 60 4.30 -0.30 9.27
C TYR A 60 5.20 -1.37 8.64
N SER A 61 5.90 -2.17 9.46
CA SER A 61 6.94 -3.12 9.00
C SER A 61 6.42 -4.06 7.92
N LEU A 62 5.27 -4.70 8.15
CA LEU A 62 4.67 -5.64 7.22
C LEU A 62 4.25 -5.01 5.89
N TYR A 63 3.85 -3.72 5.93
CA TYR A 63 3.53 -3.00 4.70
C TYR A 63 4.80 -2.59 3.95
N THR A 64 5.83 -2.12 4.67
CA THR A 64 7.10 -1.73 4.06
C THR A 64 7.83 -2.91 3.46
N ASP A 65 7.84 -4.06 4.13
CA ASP A 65 8.49 -5.28 3.64
C ASP A 65 7.81 -5.76 2.36
N TYR A 66 6.47 -5.83 2.35
CA TYR A 66 5.70 -6.14 1.15
C TYR A 66 6.04 -5.19 -0.01
N PHE A 67 6.10 -3.88 0.25
CA PHE A 67 6.40 -2.91 -0.80
C PHE A 67 7.83 -3.05 -1.35
N LEU A 68 8.81 -3.25 -0.48
CA LEU A 68 10.21 -3.42 -0.86
C LEU A 68 10.44 -4.70 -1.65
N ASP A 69 9.86 -5.83 -1.21
CA ASP A 69 9.93 -7.11 -1.92
C ASP A 69 9.39 -6.98 -3.34
N ARG A 70 8.26 -6.25 -3.50
CA ARG A 70 7.66 -5.99 -4.81
C ARG A 70 8.53 -5.11 -5.70
N GLN A 71 9.26 -4.14 -5.14
CA GLN A 71 10.23 -3.34 -5.90
C GLN A 71 11.40 -4.21 -6.37
N ILE A 72 11.89 -5.11 -5.52
CA ILE A 72 12.98 -6.05 -5.86
C ILE A 72 12.53 -7.02 -6.96
N GLU A 73 11.34 -7.61 -6.85
CA GLU A 73 10.78 -8.48 -7.90
C GLU A 73 10.72 -7.75 -9.25
N ARG A 74 10.22 -6.51 -9.27
CA ARG A 74 10.17 -5.73 -10.50
C ARG A 74 11.56 -5.47 -11.09
N ILE A 75 12.56 -5.16 -10.25
CA ILE A 75 13.94 -4.95 -10.73
C ILE A 75 14.48 -6.24 -11.37
N LYS A 76 14.24 -7.39 -10.74
CA LYS A 76 14.65 -8.70 -11.28
C LYS A 76 13.93 -9.09 -12.57
N GLU A 77 12.74 -8.55 -12.84
CA GLU A 77 12.03 -8.78 -14.11
C GLU A 77 12.58 -7.93 -15.28
N ILE A 78 13.32 -6.86 -14.98
CA ILE A 78 13.92 -5.95 -15.98
C ILE A 78 15.34 -6.39 -16.35
N GLU A 79 16.04 -7.06 -15.45
CA GLU A 79 17.38 -7.64 -15.62
C GLU A 79 17.35 -8.95 -16.42
#